data_AF-S5ZSE8-F1
#
_entry.id   AF-S5ZSE8-F1
#
_cell.length_a   1.000
_cell.length_b   1.000
_cell.length_c   1.000
_cell.angle_alpha   90.00
_cell.angle_beta   90.00
_cell.angle_gamma   90.00
#
_symmetry.space_group_name_H-M   'P 1'
#
loop_
_entity.id
_entity.type
_entity.pdbx_description
1 polymer ?
#
loop_
_entity_poly.entity_id
_entity_poly.type
_entity_poly.pdbx_seq_one_letter_code
_entity_poly.pdbx_strand_id
1 'polypeptide(L)'
;MKNSFLVPVVFIINFILWLVSFSIFAGIREYLTAGGTGYFLLYSMLHTMYLTAPLACIAAIFSVYVFLMRHYSKRIISFLLFAVIFGIFFAGVIPLCYSQGKKINSMLNAQTKETVDDKYLIEFIEPPAFIQTANKLINPVLNDMYFYYTKGYLQYLLFAGSFFFVILSFWICTVCTDWKIINFSLLPFLSGMLFYAYGYAKSVNFIQIIQNRLPLNLPQIWIFPICFTALALLFFAYTGLLLLIRYKRSNPHKHMPKIKKVKQKKPQKPGKTGRIPRQSRMRIKEKM
;
A
#
# COMPACT_ATOMS: atom_id res chain seq x y z
N MET A 1 -17.44 4.01 12.22
CA MET A 1 -17.86 2.98 11.25
C MET A 1 -18.11 3.58 9.87
N LYS A 2 -18.84 4.71 9.76
CA LYS A 2 -19.16 5.34 8.46
C LYS A 2 -17.93 5.56 7.56
N ASN A 3 -16.81 6.04 8.11
CA ASN A 3 -15.60 6.32 7.32
C ASN A 3 -14.87 5.06 6.83
N SER A 4 -15.09 3.89 7.44
CA SER A 4 -14.41 2.65 7.04
C SER A 4 -14.99 2.08 5.74
N PHE A 5 -16.29 2.26 5.52
CA PHE A 5 -16.99 1.85 4.29
C PHE A 5 -16.66 2.74 3.07
N LEU A 6 -16.10 3.93 3.29
CA LEU A 6 -15.63 4.78 2.20
C LEU A 6 -14.33 4.26 1.56
N VAL A 7 -13.59 3.37 2.23
CA VAL A 7 -12.29 2.88 1.73
C VAL A 7 -12.40 2.18 0.37
N PRO A 8 -13.32 1.21 0.18
CA PRO A 8 -13.54 0.62 -1.15
C PRO A 8 -13.96 1.64 -2.20
N VAL A 9 -14.83 2.60 -1.83
CA VAL A 9 -15.31 3.64 -2.75
C VAL A 9 -14.15 4.52 -3.21
N VAL A 10 -13.31 4.98 -2.28
CA VAL A 10 -12.10 5.75 -2.59
C VAL A 10 -11.16 4.96 -3.50
N PHE A 11 -10.96 3.67 -3.23
CA PHE A 11 -10.12 2.82 -4.07
C PHE A 11 -10.66 2.72 -5.50
N ILE A 12 -11.95 2.39 -5.67
CA ILE A 12 -12.56 2.17 -6.99
C ILE A 12 -12.58 3.46 -7.80
N ILE A 13 -13.00 4.59 -7.21
CA ILE A 13 -13.07 5.87 -7.92
C ILE A 13 -11.67 6.31 -8.36
N ASN A 14 -10.67 6.21 -7.48
CA ASN A 14 -9.30 6.58 -7.85
C ASN A 14 -8.71 5.63 -8.88
N PHE A 15 -9.00 4.32 -8.80
CA PHE A 15 -8.57 3.38 -9.82
C PHE A 15 -9.10 3.76 -11.20
N ILE A 16 -10.41 4.01 -11.33
CA ILE A 16 -11.03 4.41 -12.60
C ILE A 16 -10.44 5.74 -13.09
N LEU A 17 -10.30 6.72 -12.20
CA LEU A 17 -9.77 8.04 -12.54
C LEU A 17 -8.34 7.96 -13.06
N TRP A 18 -7.45 7.23 -12.38
CA TRP A 18 -6.07 7.04 -12.83
C TRP A 18 -6.00 6.24 -14.13
N LEU A 19 -6.81 5.19 -14.26
CA LEU A 19 -6.85 4.35 -15.45
C LEU A 19 -7.27 5.14 -16.70
N VAL A 20 -8.36 5.91 -16.58
CA VAL A 20 -8.87 6.78 -17.65
C VAL A 20 -7.86 7.87 -17.97
N SER A 21 -7.26 8.51 -16.96
CA SER A 21 -6.26 9.56 -17.15
C SER A 21 -5.05 9.03 -17.94
N PHE A 22 -4.45 7.92 -17.48
CA PHE A 22 -3.29 7.33 -18.18
C PHE A 22 -3.64 6.89 -19.60
N SER A 23 -4.82 6.29 -19.79
CA SER A 23 -5.30 5.84 -21.10
C SER A 23 -5.50 7.00 -22.09
N ILE A 24 -6.14 8.09 -21.68
CA ILE A 24 -6.41 9.23 -22.55
C ILE A 24 -5.10 9.90 -22.97
N PHE A 25 -4.23 10.25 -22.02
CA PHE A 25 -3.00 10.97 -22.34
C PHE A 25 -2.02 10.12 -23.15
N ALA A 26 -1.85 8.84 -22.79
CA ALA A 26 -0.96 7.95 -23.54
C ALA A 26 -1.54 7.60 -24.92
N GLY A 27 -2.86 7.42 -25.02
CA GLY A 27 -3.53 7.11 -26.28
C GLY A 27 -3.52 8.27 -27.27
N ILE A 28 -3.72 9.51 -26.80
CA ILE A 28 -3.58 10.72 -27.64
C ILE A 28 -2.14 10.82 -28.17
N ARG A 29 -1.14 10.59 -27.31
CA ARG A 29 0.26 10.62 -27.73
C ARG A 29 0.52 9.60 -28.84
N GLU A 30 0.14 8.34 -28.64
CA GLU A 30 0.36 7.27 -29.64
C GLU A 30 -0.39 7.57 -30.94
N TYR A 31 -1.62 8.09 -30.86
CA TYR A 31 -2.39 8.57 -32.02
C TYR A 31 -1.65 9.66 -32.82
N LEU A 32 -1.16 10.70 -32.14
CA LEU A 32 -0.49 11.82 -32.79
C LEU A 32 0.87 11.42 -33.39
N THR A 33 1.56 10.44 -32.83
CA THR A 33 2.87 9.98 -33.34
C THR A 33 2.76 8.97 -34.49
N ALA A 34 1.72 8.14 -34.50
CA ALA A 34 1.62 7.01 -35.44
C ALA A 34 0.61 7.24 -36.57
N GLY A 35 -0.03 8.42 -36.63
CA GLY A 35 -0.87 8.87 -37.74
C GLY A 35 -1.94 7.84 -38.13
N GLY A 36 -3.08 7.84 -37.42
CA GLY A 36 -4.13 6.83 -37.64
C GLY A 36 -5.50 7.42 -38.00
N THR A 37 -6.30 6.64 -38.72
CA THR A 37 -7.69 6.99 -39.06
C THR A 37 -8.69 6.54 -37.99
N GLY A 38 -9.76 7.32 -37.79
CA GLY A 38 -11.02 6.93 -37.12
C GLY A 38 -10.88 6.23 -35.77
N TYR A 39 -10.83 4.90 -35.80
CA TYR A 39 -10.81 4.05 -34.60
C TYR A 39 -9.42 3.83 -33.98
N PHE A 40 -8.34 4.29 -34.63
CA PHE A 40 -6.98 4.13 -34.10
C PHE A 40 -6.81 4.77 -32.72
N LEU A 41 -7.37 5.96 -32.50
CA LEU A 41 -7.34 6.64 -31.20
C LEU A 41 -7.98 5.79 -30.10
N LEU A 42 -9.15 5.20 -30.39
CA LEU A 42 -9.87 4.37 -29.44
C LEU A 42 -9.10 3.09 -29.12
N TYR A 43 -8.55 2.41 -30.12
CA TYR A 43 -7.74 1.20 -29.89
C TYR A 43 -6.43 1.50 -29.16
N SER A 44 -5.81 2.65 -29.40
CA SER A 44 -4.62 3.11 -28.68
C SER A 44 -4.95 3.46 -27.22
N MET A 45 -6.07 4.12 -26.96
CA MET A 45 -6.59 4.32 -25.60
C MET A 45 -6.85 2.99 -24.90
N LEU A 46 -7.50 2.02 -25.57
CA LEU A 46 -7.74 0.69 -24.98
C LEU A 46 -6.45 -0.10 -24.74
N HIS A 47 -5.48 0.00 -25.66
CA HIS A 47 -4.17 -0.63 -25.54
C HIS A 47 -3.43 -0.13 -24.30
N THR A 48 -3.38 1.18 -24.13
CA THR A 48 -2.78 1.82 -22.96
C THR A 48 -3.58 1.54 -21.68
N MET A 49 -4.92 1.47 -21.76
CA MET A 49 -5.79 1.17 -20.62
C MET A 49 -5.49 -0.20 -20.01
N TYR A 50 -5.47 -1.26 -20.83
CA TYR A 50 -5.25 -2.59 -20.25
C TYR A 50 -3.83 -2.73 -19.70
N LEU A 51 -2.80 -2.17 -20.37
CA LEU A 51 -1.40 -2.25 -19.94
C LEU A 51 -1.14 -1.47 -18.65
N THR A 52 -1.75 -0.29 -18.48
CA THR A 52 -1.53 0.59 -17.32
C THR A 52 -2.41 0.27 -16.11
N ALA A 53 -3.31 -0.72 -16.22
CA ALA A 53 -4.17 -1.15 -15.11
C ALA A 53 -3.43 -1.47 -13.80
N PRO A 54 -2.27 -2.16 -13.79
CA PRO A 54 -1.49 -2.35 -12.57
C PRO A 54 -0.97 -1.03 -11.97
N LEU A 55 -0.56 -0.09 -12.81
CA LEU A 55 -0.08 1.22 -12.36
C LEU A 55 -1.21 2.04 -11.73
N ALA A 56 -2.40 2.05 -12.36
CA ALA A 56 -3.59 2.66 -11.80
C ALA A 56 -3.98 2.04 -10.46
N CYS A 57 -3.79 0.73 -10.31
CA CYS A 57 -3.98 0.04 -9.03
C CYS A 57 -3.02 0.58 -7.96
N ILE A 58 -1.71 0.69 -8.25
CA ILE A 58 -0.73 1.26 -7.30
C ILE A 58 -1.10 2.69 -6.88
N ALA A 59 -1.51 3.53 -7.85
CA ALA A 59 -1.93 4.90 -7.57
C ALA A 59 -3.22 4.95 -6.72
N ALA A 60 -4.14 4.01 -6.91
CA ALA A 60 -5.33 3.86 -6.08
C ALA A 60 -4.99 3.42 -4.64
N ILE A 61 -4.03 2.52 -4.45
CA ILE A 61 -3.50 2.14 -3.12
C ILE A 61 -2.94 3.38 -2.40
N PHE A 62 -2.17 4.20 -3.11
CA PHE A 62 -1.65 5.47 -2.58
C PHE A 62 -2.78 6.44 -2.20
N SER A 63 -3.86 6.49 -2.99
CA SER A 63 -5.00 7.35 -2.68
C SER A 63 -5.74 6.90 -1.41
N VAL A 64 -5.91 5.57 -1.23
CA VAL A 64 -6.46 4.98 0.00
C VAL A 64 -5.58 5.29 1.21
N TYR A 65 -4.26 5.27 1.05
CA TYR A 65 -3.33 5.65 2.09
C TYR A 65 -3.54 7.08 2.57
N VAL A 66 -3.55 8.04 1.63
CA VAL A 66 -3.74 9.46 1.93
C VAL A 66 -5.11 9.69 2.61
N PHE A 67 -6.15 8.99 2.15
CA PHE A 67 -7.46 9.02 2.78
C PHE A 67 -7.42 8.56 4.25
N LEU A 68 -6.75 7.44 4.54
CA LEU A 68 -6.63 6.90 5.90
C LEU A 68 -5.75 7.77 6.82
N MET A 69 -4.82 8.57 6.26
CA MET A 69 -4.07 9.57 7.03
C MET A 69 -4.92 10.77 7.46
N ARG A 70 -5.86 11.17 6.60
CA ARG A 70 -6.72 12.34 6.79
C ARG A 70 -7.91 12.02 7.69
N HIS A 71 -8.53 10.85 7.53
CA HIS A 71 -9.75 10.49 8.24
C HIS A 71 -9.49 9.41 9.29
N TYR A 72 -9.84 9.71 10.55
CA TYR A 72 -9.78 8.73 11.62
C TYR A 72 -10.79 7.61 11.35
N SER A 73 -10.28 6.40 11.13
CA SER A 73 -11.06 5.19 10.89
C SER A 73 -10.56 4.05 11.77
N LYS A 74 -11.41 3.05 12.01
CA LYS A 74 -11.00 1.79 12.64
C LYS A 74 -10.03 1.08 11.69
N ARG A 75 -8.72 1.22 11.95
CA ARG A 75 -7.62 0.78 11.07
C ARG A 75 -7.77 -0.68 10.61
N ILE A 76 -8.15 -1.60 11.51
CA ILE A 76 -8.31 -3.02 11.20
C ILE A 76 -9.44 -3.28 10.20
N ILE A 77 -10.62 -2.69 10.43
CA ILE A 77 -11.78 -2.89 9.54
C ILE A 77 -11.51 -2.28 8.17
N SER A 78 -10.94 -1.08 8.14
CA SER A 78 -10.54 -0.43 6.88
C SER A 78 -9.51 -1.24 6.11
N PHE A 79 -8.52 -1.81 6.80
CA PHE A 79 -7.53 -2.68 6.18
C PHE A 79 -8.15 -3.95 5.59
N LEU A 80 -9.07 -4.60 6.33
CA LEU A 80 -9.72 -5.82 5.85
C LEU A 80 -10.60 -5.55 4.62
N LEU A 81 -11.39 -4.46 4.64
CA LEU A 81 -12.18 -4.04 3.47
C LEU A 81 -11.29 -3.71 2.27
N PHE A 82 -10.18 -3.02 2.52
CA PHE A 82 -9.18 -2.72 1.50
C PHE A 82 -8.54 -4.00 0.93
N ALA A 83 -8.16 -4.96 1.76
CA ALA A 83 -7.55 -6.21 1.32
C ALA A 83 -8.50 -7.03 0.43
N VAL A 84 -9.79 -7.06 0.77
CA VAL A 84 -10.81 -7.75 -0.03
C VAL A 84 -10.99 -7.07 -1.40
N ILE A 85 -11.18 -5.74 -1.43
CA ILE A 85 -11.37 -5.04 -2.72
C ILE A 85 -10.10 -5.08 -3.57
N PHE A 86 -8.93 -4.93 -2.95
CA PHE A 86 -7.65 -5.06 -3.63
C PHE A 86 -7.47 -6.47 -4.21
N GLY A 87 -7.82 -7.50 -3.45
CA GLY A 87 -7.87 -8.90 -3.88
C GLY A 87 -8.66 -9.09 -5.18
N ILE A 88 -9.89 -8.56 -5.21
CA ILE A 88 -10.78 -8.64 -6.38
C ILE A 88 -10.18 -7.91 -7.58
N PHE A 89 -9.54 -6.75 -7.38
CA PHE A 89 -8.98 -5.98 -8.49
C PHE A 89 -7.73 -6.61 -9.07
N PHE A 90 -6.80 -7.05 -8.23
CA PHE A 90 -5.55 -7.64 -8.71
C PHE A 90 -5.77 -9.03 -9.32
N ALA A 91 -6.63 -9.86 -8.73
CA ALA A 91 -6.86 -11.24 -9.20
C ALA A 91 -7.99 -11.33 -10.25
N GLY A 92 -8.94 -10.40 -10.24
CA GLY A 92 -10.09 -10.40 -11.15
C GLY A 92 -9.99 -9.32 -12.22
N VAL A 93 -10.10 -8.05 -11.81
CA VAL A 93 -10.28 -6.92 -12.75
C VAL A 93 -9.09 -6.75 -13.71
N ILE A 94 -7.85 -6.77 -13.22
CA ILE A 94 -6.66 -6.64 -14.08
C ILE A 94 -6.57 -7.79 -15.09
N PRO A 95 -6.69 -9.08 -14.70
CA PRO A 95 -6.77 -10.20 -15.63
C PRO A 95 -7.91 -10.10 -16.65
N LEU A 96 -9.08 -9.57 -16.24
CA LEU A 96 -10.18 -9.33 -17.17
C LEU A 96 -9.79 -8.29 -18.23
N CYS A 97 -9.12 -7.20 -17.87
CA CYS A 97 -8.57 -6.25 -18.84
C CYS A 97 -7.55 -6.92 -19.77
N TYR A 98 -6.65 -7.75 -19.22
CA TYR A 98 -5.65 -8.49 -20.00
C TYR A 98 -6.24 -9.51 -20.96
N SER A 99 -7.40 -10.10 -20.65
CA SER A 99 -8.09 -11.05 -21.54
C SER A 99 -8.44 -10.42 -22.89
N GLN A 100 -8.68 -9.11 -22.90
CA GLN A 100 -9.00 -8.35 -24.12
C GLN A 100 -7.74 -7.89 -24.87
N GLY A 101 -6.56 -7.97 -24.26
CA GLY A 101 -5.31 -7.43 -24.81
C GLY A 101 -4.95 -7.98 -26.18
N LYS A 102 -5.07 -9.30 -26.40
CA LYS A 102 -4.78 -9.91 -27.72
C LYS A 102 -5.67 -9.35 -28.84
N LYS A 103 -6.97 -9.20 -28.56
CA LYS A 103 -7.96 -8.66 -29.51
C LYS A 103 -7.71 -7.19 -29.80
N ILE A 104 -7.39 -6.40 -28.77
CA ILE A 104 -7.05 -4.98 -28.93
C ILE A 104 -5.79 -4.83 -29.77
N ASN A 105 -4.74 -5.61 -29.49
CA ASN A 105 -3.48 -5.54 -30.23
C ASN A 105 -3.63 -5.94 -31.69
N SER A 106 -4.41 -6.98 -31.99
CA SER A 106 -4.68 -7.35 -33.38
C SER A 106 -5.41 -6.24 -34.14
N MET A 107 -6.39 -5.61 -33.51
CA MET A 107 -7.12 -4.49 -34.14
C MET A 107 -6.23 -3.26 -34.31
N LEU A 108 -5.42 -2.92 -33.30
CA LEU A 108 -4.48 -1.80 -33.34
C LEU A 108 -3.43 -1.97 -34.44
N ASN A 109 -2.91 -3.19 -34.62
CA ASN A 109 -1.93 -3.49 -35.66
C ASN A 109 -2.54 -3.60 -37.06
N ALA A 110 -3.84 -3.89 -37.17
CA ALA A 110 -4.55 -3.94 -38.44
C ALA A 110 -4.89 -2.53 -38.99
N GLN A 111 -4.85 -1.49 -38.14
CA GLN A 111 -5.00 -0.12 -38.61
C GLN A 111 -3.72 0.34 -39.30
N THR A 112 -3.86 0.97 -40.46
CA THR A 112 -2.74 1.58 -41.19
C THR A 112 -2.12 2.68 -40.33
N LYS A 113 -0.80 2.59 -40.10
CA LYS A 113 -0.02 3.61 -39.42
C LYS A 113 0.67 4.45 -40.49
N GLU A 114 0.30 5.71 -40.62
CA GLU A 114 1.10 6.67 -41.37
C GLU A 114 2.16 7.22 -40.43
N THR A 115 3.43 6.93 -40.70
CA THR A 115 4.52 7.53 -39.93
C THR A 115 4.51 9.03 -40.19
N VAL A 116 4.32 9.81 -39.13
CA VAL A 116 4.40 11.26 -39.23
C VAL A 116 5.87 11.65 -39.39
N ASP A 117 6.26 12.11 -40.58
CA ASP A 117 7.63 12.54 -40.88
C ASP A 117 7.93 13.99 -40.45
N ASP A 118 7.00 14.65 -39.74
CA ASP A 118 7.19 16.01 -39.23
C ASP A 118 8.02 16.01 -37.93
N LYS A 119 9.30 16.33 -38.07
CA LYS A 119 10.26 16.43 -36.97
C LYS A 119 9.82 17.42 -35.88
N TYR A 120 9.19 18.53 -36.23
CA TYR A 120 8.76 19.54 -35.26
C TYR A 120 7.57 19.06 -34.44
N LEU A 121 6.62 18.36 -35.10
CA LEU A 121 5.50 17.73 -34.42
C LEU A 121 5.99 16.64 -33.45
N ILE A 122 6.95 15.82 -33.86
CA ILE A 122 7.56 14.79 -33.00
C ILE A 122 8.21 15.44 -31.77
N GLU A 123 9.04 16.47 -31.96
CA GLU A 123 9.71 17.17 -30.85
C GLU A 123 8.71 17.87 -29.91
N PHE A 124 7.59 18.36 -30.43
CA PHE A 124 6.52 18.97 -29.62
C PHE A 124 5.71 17.95 -28.81
N ILE A 125 5.41 16.78 -29.39
CA ILE A 125 4.63 15.72 -28.73
C ILE A 125 5.50 14.89 -27.77
N GLU A 126 6.81 14.87 -27.99
CA GLU A 126 7.73 14.11 -27.15
C GLU A 126 7.56 14.51 -25.69
N PRO A 127 7.28 13.54 -24.80
CA PRO A 127 7.04 13.87 -23.41
C PRO A 127 8.34 14.37 -22.79
N PRO A 128 8.27 15.24 -21.77
CA PRO A 128 9.45 15.73 -21.07
C PRO A 128 10.39 14.60 -20.63
N ALA A 129 11.69 14.87 -20.58
CA ALA A 129 12.72 13.87 -20.27
C ALA A 129 12.43 13.04 -18.99
N PHE A 130 11.81 13.65 -17.98
CA PHE A 130 11.44 12.95 -16.75
C PHE A 130 10.34 11.89 -17.00
N ILE A 131 9.35 12.16 -17.86
CA ILE A 131 8.29 11.22 -18.22
C ILE A 131 8.88 10.10 -19.10
N GLN A 132 9.77 10.43 -20.04
CA GLN A 132 10.47 9.42 -20.84
C GLN A 132 11.24 8.45 -19.94
N THR A 133 11.94 8.97 -18.95
CA THR A 133 12.68 8.17 -17.97
C THR A 133 11.73 7.30 -17.14
N ALA A 134 10.63 7.88 -16.63
CA ALA A 134 9.62 7.12 -15.88
C ALA A 134 9.02 5.97 -16.72
N ASN A 135 8.69 6.22 -17.98
CA ASN A 135 8.19 5.19 -18.90
C ASN A 135 9.21 4.07 -19.13
N LYS A 136 10.50 4.41 -19.29
CA LYS A 136 11.57 3.40 -19.41
C LYS A 136 11.68 2.51 -18.17
N LEU A 137 11.40 3.03 -16.97
CA LEU A 137 11.43 2.27 -15.73
C LEU A 137 10.16 1.43 -15.50
N ILE A 138 9.00 1.97 -15.84
CA ILE A 138 7.69 1.36 -15.54
C ILE A 138 7.29 0.31 -16.59
N ASN A 139 7.46 0.61 -17.88
CA ASN A 139 7.00 -0.24 -18.97
C ASN A 139 7.51 -1.68 -18.91
N PRO A 140 8.78 -1.96 -18.53
CA PRO A 140 9.26 -3.34 -18.39
C PRO A 140 8.41 -4.17 -17.43
N VAL A 141 8.03 -3.61 -16.26
CA VAL A 141 7.20 -4.31 -15.28
C VAL A 141 5.81 -4.58 -15.84
N LEU A 142 5.17 -3.56 -16.43
CA LEU A 142 3.79 -3.68 -16.95
C LEU A 142 3.70 -4.70 -18.09
N ASN A 143 4.67 -4.65 -19.02
CA ASN A 143 4.74 -5.59 -20.13
C ASN A 143 5.04 -7.02 -19.64
N ASP A 144 5.92 -7.19 -18.65
CA ASP A 144 6.21 -8.51 -18.11
C ASP A 144 5.01 -9.07 -17.31
N MET A 145 4.23 -8.24 -16.60
CA MET A 145 2.97 -8.67 -15.98
C MET A 145 1.99 -9.23 -17.02
N TYR A 146 1.81 -8.52 -18.13
CA TYR A 146 0.97 -8.99 -19.23
C TYR A 146 1.54 -10.27 -19.87
N PHE A 147 2.87 -10.34 -20.06
CA PHE A 147 3.54 -11.53 -20.58
C PHE A 147 3.31 -12.77 -19.70
N TYR A 148 3.47 -12.66 -18.38
CA TYR A 148 3.17 -13.76 -17.46
C TYR A 148 1.70 -14.16 -17.49
N TYR A 149 0.78 -13.20 -17.66
CA TYR A 149 -0.63 -13.51 -17.89
C TYR A 149 -0.85 -14.33 -19.17
N THR A 150 -0.20 -13.97 -20.28
CA THR A 150 -0.34 -14.72 -21.54
C THR A 150 0.21 -16.14 -21.46
N LYS A 151 1.14 -16.43 -20.54
CA LYS A 151 1.65 -17.79 -20.27
C LYS A 151 0.73 -18.62 -19.39
N GLY A 152 0.00 -17.97 -18.48
CA GLY A 152 -0.98 -18.65 -17.65
C GLY A 152 -1.36 -17.82 -16.42
N TYR A 153 -2.62 -17.97 -16.00
CA TYR A 153 -3.19 -17.23 -14.87
C TYR A 153 -2.41 -17.44 -13.56
N LEU A 154 -1.93 -18.67 -13.31
CA LEU A 154 -1.12 -18.96 -12.12
C LEU A 154 0.22 -18.22 -12.13
N GLN A 155 0.90 -18.16 -13.28
CA GLN A 155 2.16 -17.44 -13.41
C GLN A 155 1.98 -15.94 -13.21
N TYR A 156 0.88 -15.39 -13.74
CA TYR A 156 0.47 -14.02 -13.43
C TYR A 156 0.24 -13.80 -11.94
N LEU A 157 -0.53 -14.66 -11.27
CA LEU A 157 -0.81 -14.51 -9.84
C LEU A 157 0.47 -14.53 -9.01
N LEU A 158 1.44 -15.39 -9.34
CA LEU A 158 2.72 -15.43 -8.64
C LEU A 158 3.54 -14.15 -8.87
N PHE A 159 3.67 -13.71 -10.12
CA PHE A 159 4.46 -12.53 -10.45
C PHE A 159 3.81 -11.23 -9.97
N ALA A 160 2.55 -10.98 -10.36
CA ALA A 160 1.82 -9.80 -9.94
C ALA A 160 1.56 -9.82 -8.42
N GLY A 161 1.23 -10.98 -7.84
CA GLY A 161 0.99 -11.12 -6.40
C GLY A 161 2.24 -10.79 -5.58
N SER A 162 3.41 -11.32 -5.96
CA SER A 162 4.67 -11.00 -5.27
C SER A 162 5.05 -9.52 -5.43
N PHE A 163 4.87 -8.94 -6.61
CA PHE A 163 5.10 -7.51 -6.83
C PHE A 163 4.17 -6.63 -5.96
N PHE A 164 2.86 -6.89 -5.98
CA PHE A 164 1.90 -6.15 -5.17
C PHE A 164 2.11 -6.38 -3.68
N PHE A 165 2.60 -7.56 -3.28
CA PHE A 165 2.96 -7.82 -1.90
C PHE A 165 4.10 -6.91 -1.40
N VAL A 166 5.06 -6.58 -2.27
CA VAL A 166 6.09 -5.55 -1.97
C VAL A 166 5.46 -4.16 -1.85
N ILE A 167 4.58 -3.77 -2.78
CA ILE A 167 3.91 -2.46 -2.71
C ILE A 167 3.09 -2.34 -1.40
N LEU A 168 2.37 -3.39 -1.02
CA LEU A 168 1.63 -3.43 0.24
C LEU A 168 2.54 -3.42 1.48
N SER A 169 3.72 -4.05 1.42
CA SER A 169 4.66 -4.03 2.54
C SER A 169 5.23 -2.61 2.77
N PHE A 170 5.53 -1.87 1.69
CA PHE A 170 5.91 -0.46 1.78
C PHE A 170 4.81 0.37 2.41
N TRP A 171 3.55 0.13 2.00
CA TRP A 171 2.39 0.81 2.56
C TRP A 171 2.20 0.52 4.05
N ILE A 172 2.27 -0.75 4.48
CA ILE A 172 2.14 -1.11 5.90
C ILE A 172 3.27 -0.48 6.72
N CYS A 173 4.51 -0.51 6.20
CA CYS A 173 5.65 0.11 6.86
C CYS A 173 5.45 1.61 7.09
N THR A 174 5.01 2.31 6.05
CA THR A 174 4.73 3.75 6.08
C THR A 174 3.47 4.11 6.88
N VAL A 175 2.52 3.19 7.11
CA VAL A 175 1.43 3.42 8.07
C VAL A 175 1.94 3.26 9.51
N CYS A 176 2.79 2.25 9.76
CA CYS A 176 3.27 1.92 11.09
C CYS A 176 4.25 2.94 11.67
N THR A 177 4.95 3.73 10.87
CA THR A 177 5.92 4.73 11.37
C THR A 177 5.27 6.03 11.88
N ASP A 178 3.99 6.28 11.62
CA ASP A 178 3.21 7.49 12.00
C ASP A 178 3.79 8.87 11.53
N TRP A 179 4.92 8.90 10.83
CA TRP A 179 5.56 10.11 10.30
C TRP A 179 4.88 10.60 9.02
N LYS A 180 3.71 11.23 9.15
CA LYS A 180 2.82 11.53 8.01
C LYS A 180 3.49 12.15 6.78
N ILE A 181 4.29 13.20 6.97
CA ILE A 181 4.94 13.92 5.86
C ILE A 181 6.05 13.06 5.22
N ILE A 182 6.94 12.51 6.04
CA ILE A 182 8.05 11.66 5.56
C ILE A 182 7.49 10.45 4.82
N ASN A 183 6.44 9.84 5.36
CA ASN A 183 5.84 8.65 4.78
C ASN A 183 5.09 8.95 3.46
N PHE A 184 4.50 10.13 3.33
CA PHE A 184 3.91 10.60 2.07
C PHE A 184 4.97 10.70 0.95
N SER A 185 6.19 11.17 1.27
CA SER A 185 7.31 11.18 0.31
C SER A 185 7.97 9.81 0.13
N LEU A 186 8.04 9.00 1.17
CA LEU A 186 8.77 7.74 1.17
C LEU A 186 8.06 6.67 0.33
N LEU A 187 6.74 6.64 0.33
CA LEU A 187 5.94 5.65 -0.41
C LEU A 187 6.13 5.73 -1.94
N PRO A 188 6.00 6.91 -2.61
CA PRO A 188 6.30 7.04 -4.03
C PRO A 188 7.79 6.84 -4.32
N PHE A 189 8.69 7.25 -3.41
CA PHE A 189 10.13 7.01 -3.55
C PHE A 189 10.47 5.52 -3.56
N LEU A 190 9.98 4.74 -2.59
CA LEU A 190 10.20 3.28 -2.53
C LEU A 190 9.58 2.57 -3.73
N SER A 191 8.41 3.01 -4.18
CA SER A 191 7.77 2.48 -5.40
C SER A 191 8.62 2.79 -6.64
N GLY A 192 9.13 4.01 -6.78
CA GLY A 192 10.06 4.40 -7.85
C GLY A 192 11.36 3.58 -7.83
N MET A 193 11.94 3.37 -6.65
CA MET A 193 13.10 2.51 -6.46
C MET A 193 12.83 1.06 -6.84
N LEU A 194 11.62 0.55 -6.60
CA LEU A 194 11.23 -0.80 -7.02
C LEU A 194 11.20 -0.92 -8.54
N PHE A 195 10.62 0.06 -9.26
CA PHE A 195 10.64 0.08 -10.73
C PHE A 195 12.07 0.15 -11.27
N TYR A 196 12.91 1.00 -10.67
CA TYR A 196 14.32 1.11 -11.02
C TYR A 196 15.09 -0.21 -10.79
N ALA A 197 14.93 -0.80 -9.61
CA ALA A 197 15.57 -2.06 -9.26
C ALA A 197 15.12 -3.21 -10.19
N TYR A 198 13.86 -3.23 -10.61
CA TYR A 198 13.37 -4.21 -11.57
C TYR A 198 14.04 -4.07 -12.94
N GLY A 199 14.20 -2.85 -13.44
CA GLY A 199 14.94 -2.58 -14.68
C GLY A 199 16.35 -3.16 -14.63
N TYR A 200 17.06 -2.97 -13.51
CA TYR A 200 18.38 -3.58 -13.29
C TYR A 200 18.31 -5.11 -13.16
N ALA A 201 17.33 -5.65 -12.44
CA ALA A 201 17.17 -7.09 -12.21
C ALA A 201 16.93 -7.87 -13.52
N LYS A 202 16.37 -7.22 -14.55
CA LYS A 202 16.17 -7.81 -15.87
C LYS A 202 17.47 -8.01 -16.66
N SER A 203 18.59 -7.41 -16.22
CA SER A 203 19.88 -7.59 -16.87
C SER A 203 20.36 -9.04 -16.81
N VAL A 204 21.00 -9.52 -17.88
CA VAL A 204 21.52 -10.89 -17.99
C VAL A 204 22.50 -11.20 -16.84
N ASN A 205 23.35 -10.23 -16.51
CA ASN A 205 24.33 -10.34 -15.43
C ASN A 205 23.66 -10.61 -14.08
N PHE A 206 22.57 -9.91 -13.75
CA PHE A 206 21.87 -10.13 -12.49
C PHE A 206 21.28 -11.54 -12.41
N ILE A 207 20.64 -12.01 -13.49
CA ILE A 207 20.04 -13.34 -13.55
C ILE A 207 21.09 -14.43 -13.35
N GLN A 208 22.23 -14.31 -14.03
CA GLN A 208 23.36 -15.25 -13.87
C GLN A 208 23.93 -15.23 -12.45
N ILE A 209 24.10 -14.05 -11.84
CA ILE A 209 24.59 -13.93 -10.46
C ILE A 209 23.65 -14.66 -9.49
N ILE A 210 22.33 -14.46 -9.63
CA ILE A 210 21.35 -15.11 -8.76
C ILE A 210 21.35 -16.63 -8.97
N GLN A 211 21.37 -17.11 -10.22
CA GLN A 211 21.41 -18.53 -10.53
C GLN A 211 22.67 -19.22 -10.00
N ASN A 212 23.81 -18.56 -10.05
CA ASN A 212 25.08 -19.11 -9.56
C ASN A 212 25.22 -19.07 -8.03
N ARG A 213 24.49 -18.17 -7.36
CA ARG A 213 24.56 -17.99 -5.89
C ARG A 213 23.48 -18.75 -5.14
N LEU A 214 22.32 -19.01 -5.76
CA LEU A 214 21.29 -19.82 -5.13
C LEU A 214 21.62 -21.31 -5.30
N PRO A 215 21.60 -22.11 -4.22
CA PRO A 215 21.82 -23.56 -4.28
C PRO A 215 20.63 -24.33 -4.89
N LEU A 216 19.65 -23.63 -5.48
CA LEU A 216 18.42 -24.20 -6.02
C LEU A 216 18.41 -24.03 -7.55
N ASN A 217 18.22 -25.13 -8.28
CA ASN A 217 17.97 -25.10 -9.73
C ASN A 217 16.57 -24.53 -10.01
N LEU A 218 16.46 -23.21 -9.99
CA LEU A 218 15.21 -22.49 -10.20
C LEU A 218 15.02 -22.10 -11.67
N PRO A 219 13.81 -22.31 -12.23
CA PRO A 219 13.50 -21.77 -13.55
C PRO A 219 13.52 -20.24 -13.49
N GLN A 220 13.99 -19.60 -14.56
CA GLN A 220 14.14 -18.13 -14.63
C GLN A 220 12.85 -17.37 -14.31
N ILE A 221 11.69 -17.96 -14.62
CA ILE A 221 10.35 -17.42 -14.33
C ILE A 221 10.13 -17.17 -12.83
N TRP A 222 10.76 -17.94 -11.96
CA TRP A 222 10.56 -17.88 -10.50
C TRP A 222 11.53 -16.92 -9.80
N ILE A 223 12.58 -16.46 -10.49
CA ILE A 223 13.60 -15.59 -9.90
C ILE A 223 12.98 -14.29 -9.38
N PHE A 224 12.23 -13.59 -10.24
CA PHE A 224 11.64 -12.30 -9.86
C PHE A 224 10.60 -12.42 -8.73
N PRO A 225 9.64 -13.37 -8.78
CA PRO A 225 8.72 -13.56 -7.66
C PRO A 225 9.41 -13.85 -6.33
N ILE A 226 10.49 -14.63 -6.34
CA ILE A 226 11.27 -14.93 -5.12
C ILE A 226 11.97 -13.66 -4.60
N CYS A 227 12.60 -12.88 -5.47
CA CYS A 227 13.23 -11.63 -5.07
C CYS A 227 12.20 -10.64 -4.49
N PHE A 228 11.03 -10.50 -5.10
CA PHE A 228 9.96 -9.65 -4.59
C PHE A 228 9.42 -10.15 -3.25
N THR A 229 9.14 -11.44 -3.11
CA THR A 229 8.67 -11.97 -1.82
C THR A 229 9.71 -11.81 -0.71
N ALA A 230 10.99 -12.06 -0.99
CA ALA A 230 12.09 -11.82 -0.04
C ALA A 230 12.15 -10.35 0.40
N LEU A 231 12.08 -9.41 -0.56
CA LEU A 231 12.06 -7.98 -0.26
C LEU A 231 10.84 -7.59 0.59
N ALA A 232 9.65 -8.09 0.24
CA ALA A 232 8.44 -7.83 1.01
C ALA A 232 8.56 -8.35 2.45
N LEU A 233 9.08 -9.57 2.63
CA LEU A 233 9.28 -10.18 3.95
C LEU A 233 10.26 -9.37 4.81
N LEU A 234 11.33 -8.82 4.23
CA LEU A 234 12.25 -7.92 4.96
C LEU A 234 11.52 -6.69 5.50
N PHE A 235 10.70 -6.04 4.68
CA PHE A 235 9.89 -4.91 5.13
C PHE A 235 8.88 -5.34 6.20
N PHE A 236 8.17 -6.46 6.01
CA PHE A 236 7.26 -6.99 7.02
C PHE A 236 7.95 -7.29 8.35
N ALA A 237 9.12 -7.93 8.34
CA ALA A 237 9.90 -8.19 9.54
C ALA A 237 10.29 -6.89 10.26
N TYR A 238 10.75 -5.88 9.51
CA TYR A 238 11.04 -4.56 10.04
C TYR A 238 9.80 -3.90 10.66
N THR A 239 8.64 -3.96 9.99
CA THR A 239 7.38 -3.43 10.56
C THR A 239 6.95 -4.15 11.83
N GLY A 240 7.10 -5.48 11.87
CA GLY A 240 6.79 -6.30 13.04
C GLY A 240 7.67 -5.91 14.23
N LEU A 241 8.97 -5.72 14.01
CA LEU A 241 9.90 -5.23 15.03
C LEU A 241 9.48 -3.85 15.57
N LEU A 242 9.15 -2.91 14.68
CA LEU A 242 8.67 -1.57 15.08
C LEU A 242 7.40 -1.64 15.93
N LEU A 243 6.44 -2.49 15.56
CA LEU A 243 5.20 -2.69 16.31
C LEU A 243 5.48 -3.32 17.68
N LEU A 244 6.39 -4.30 17.77
CA LEU A 244 6.80 -4.91 19.04
C LEU A 244 7.46 -3.90 19.99
N ILE A 245 8.36 -3.07 19.48
CA ILE A 245 9.02 -2.01 20.25
C ILE A 245 7.97 -1.04 20.80
N ARG A 246 7.02 -0.62 19.97
CA ARG A 246 5.93 0.28 20.37
C ARG A 246 4.99 -0.35 21.38
N TYR A 247 4.63 -1.63 21.18
CA TYR A 247 3.80 -2.37 22.14
C TYR A 247 4.47 -2.44 23.51
N LYS A 248 5.76 -2.81 23.56
CA LYS A 248 6.54 -2.84 24.81
C LYS A 248 6.63 -1.45 25.46
N ARG A 249 6.82 -0.39 24.68
CA ARG A 249 6.86 1.00 25.19
C ARG A 249 5.50 1.49 25.69
N SER A 250 4.40 1.05 25.09
CA SER A 250 3.03 1.39 25.50
C SER A 250 2.53 0.59 26.70
N ASN A 251 3.09 -0.60 26.94
CA ASN A 251 2.84 -1.43 28.12
C ASN A 251 4.15 -1.64 28.92
N PRO A 252 4.81 -0.57 29.40
CA PRO A 252 5.94 -0.74 30.30
C PRO A 252 5.38 -1.32 31.59
N HIS A 253 5.68 -2.59 31.90
CA HIS A 253 5.29 -3.33 33.10
C HIS A 253 4.10 -2.74 33.86
N LYS A 254 2.90 -3.32 33.75
CA LYS A 254 1.85 -3.15 34.76
C LYS A 254 2.52 -3.37 36.12
N HIS A 255 2.79 -2.27 36.84
CA HIS A 255 3.54 -2.29 38.08
C HIS A 255 2.89 -3.29 39.03
N MET A 256 3.76 -4.07 39.66
CA MET A 256 3.49 -5.03 40.73
C MET A 256 2.31 -4.60 41.62
N PRO A 257 1.45 -5.54 42.06
CA PRO A 257 0.39 -5.22 43.01
C PRO A 257 1.03 -4.52 44.21
N LYS A 258 0.66 -3.26 44.45
CA LYS A 258 1.02 -2.53 45.67
C LYS A 258 0.59 -3.42 46.83
N ILE A 259 1.56 -4.01 47.54
CA ILE A 259 1.32 -4.67 48.82
C ILE A 259 0.64 -3.62 49.69
N LYS A 260 -0.67 -3.78 49.91
CA LYS A 260 -1.41 -2.96 50.88
C LYS A 260 -0.74 -3.24 52.23
N LYS A 261 0.02 -2.26 52.73
CA LYS A 261 0.45 -2.27 54.14
C LYS A 261 -0.83 -2.33 54.98
N VAL A 262 -1.13 -3.51 55.51
CA VAL A 262 -2.16 -3.69 56.52
C VAL A 262 -1.78 -2.77 57.67
N LYS A 263 -2.61 -1.75 57.94
CA LYS A 263 -2.48 -0.94 59.16
C LYS A 263 -2.60 -1.90 60.34
N GLN A 264 -1.48 -2.16 61.02
CA GLN A 264 -1.50 -2.81 62.32
C GLN A 264 -2.40 -2.00 63.24
N LYS A 265 -3.50 -2.60 63.70
CA LYS A 265 -4.28 -2.06 64.83
C LYS A 265 -3.34 -1.99 66.03
N LYS A 266 -3.20 -0.79 66.61
CA LYS A 266 -2.52 -0.61 67.89
C LYS A 266 -3.18 -1.53 68.94
N PRO A 267 -2.40 -2.21 69.80
CA PRO A 267 -2.97 -3.05 70.85
C PRO A 267 -3.73 -2.17 71.86
N GLN A 268 -4.99 -2.55 72.15
CA GLN A 268 -5.74 -2.01 73.28
C GLN A 268 -5.03 -2.42 74.57
N LYS A 269 -4.66 -1.45 75.39
CA LYS A 269 -4.17 -1.71 76.76
C LYS A 269 -5.32 -2.25 77.62
N PRO A 270 -5.03 -3.21 78.53
CA PRO A 270 -6.02 -3.77 79.44
C PRO A 270 -6.42 -2.73 80.50
N GLY A 271 -7.68 -2.82 80.92
CA GLY A 271 -8.45 -1.73 81.50
C GLY A 271 -8.06 -1.28 82.91
N LYS A 272 -8.81 -0.27 83.38
CA LYS A 272 -9.09 -0.03 84.79
C LYS A 272 -10.43 0.67 84.96
N THR A 273 -11.20 0.09 85.86
CA THR A 273 -12.53 0.37 86.35
C THR A 273 -12.62 1.69 87.14
N GLY A 274 -13.73 2.42 86.93
CA GLY A 274 -14.49 3.18 87.93
C GLY A 274 -13.88 4.44 88.58
N ARG A 275 -14.58 5.58 88.42
CA ARG A 275 -15.09 6.44 89.53
C ARG A 275 -15.92 7.65 89.05
N ILE A 276 -17.20 7.64 89.42
CA ILE A 276 -18.10 8.69 89.97
C ILE A 276 -18.28 10.03 89.21
N PRO A 277 -19.55 10.47 88.96
CA PRO A 277 -19.86 11.73 88.29
C PRO A 277 -19.72 12.94 89.23
N ARG A 278 -19.17 14.05 88.71
CA ARG A 278 -19.04 15.33 89.44
C ARG A 278 -20.13 16.31 88.97
N GLN A 279 -20.94 16.73 89.94
CA GLN A 279 -22.06 17.66 89.83
C GLN A 279 -21.72 18.98 89.12
N SER A 280 -22.55 19.40 88.17
CA SER A 280 -22.65 20.78 87.71
C SER A 280 -23.81 21.47 88.41
N ARG A 281 -23.49 22.35 89.37
CA ARG A 281 -24.38 23.40 89.87
C ARG A 281 -24.69 24.35 88.71
N MET A 282 -25.96 24.49 88.33
CA MET A 282 -26.45 25.71 87.70
C MET A 282 -27.59 26.32 88.50
N ARG A 283 -27.44 27.64 88.70
CA ARG A 283 -28.16 28.53 89.59
C ARG A 283 -29.60 28.72 89.13
N ILE A 284 -30.50 28.64 90.10
CA ILE A 284 -31.79 29.33 90.08
C ILE A 284 -31.51 30.83 90.23
N LYS A 285 -32.01 31.64 89.30
CA LYS A 285 -32.38 33.03 89.58
C LYS A 285 -33.81 33.24 89.07
N GLU A 286 -34.69 33.50 90.01
CA GLU A 286 -36.08 33.91 89.82
C GLU A 286 -36.19 35.37 89.36
N LYS A 287 -37.28 35.61 88.62
CA LYS A 287 -38.14 36.82 88.54
C LYS A 287 -37.54 38.14 88.01
N MET A 288 -38.00 38.55 86.83
CA MET A 288 -39.13 39.49 86.67
C MET A 288 -39.88 39.16 85.37
#